data_AF-A0A316LPY5-F1
#
_entry.id   AF-A0A316LPY5-F1
#
_cell.length_a   1.000
_cell.length_b   1.000
_cell.length_c   1.000
_cell.angle_alpha   90.00
_cell.angle_beta   90.00
_cell.angle_gamma   90.00
#
_symmetry.space_group_name_H-M   'P 1'
#
loop_
_entity.id
_entity.type
_entity.pdbx_description
1 polymer ?
#
loop_
_entity_poly.entity_id
_entity_poly.type
_entity_poly.pdbx_seq_one_letter_code
_entity_poly.pdbx_strand_id
1 'polypeptide(L)' 'MDTNIIGKKDGFIIRLAKAEDAAAYYEQNYRPLDKEAARLTGCKTSFTKEEVTSFFLQSLEDDDRYFFLMIA' A
#
# COMPACT_ATOMS: atom_id res chain seq x y z
N MET A 1 -23.92 -2.84 4.32
CA MET A 1 -22.52 -3.23 4.56
C MET A 1 -21.71 -2.62 3.44
N ASP A 2 -20.64 -1.89 3.74
CA ASP A 2 -19.69 -1.46 2.70
C ASP A 2 -19.15 -2.70 1.99
N THR A 3 -19.58 -2.92 0.76
CA THR A 3 -19.26 -4.08 -0.08
C THR A 3 -17.78 -4.23 -0.39
N ASN A 4 -16.94 -3.27 0.03
CA ASN A 4 -15.51 -3.27 -0.20
C ASN A 4 -14.68 -3.81 0.99
N ILE A 5 -15.26 -4.02 2.18
CA ILE A 5 -14.50 -4.46 3.36
C ILE A 5 -14.51 -5.99 3.44
N ILE A 6 -13.33 -6.59 3.39
CA ILE A 6 -13.13 -8.05 3.40
C ILE A 6 -13.04 -8.58 4.83
N GLY A 7 -12.45 -7.80 5.75
CA GLY A 7 -12.28 -8.22 7.13
C GLY A 7 -12.10 -7.04 8.08
N LYS A 8 -12.34 -7.28 9.36
CA LYS A 8 -12.17 -6.31 10.45
C LYS A 8 -11.55 -7.00 11.65
N LYS A 9 -10.57 -6.35 12.28
CA LYS A 9 -9.93 -6.84 13.51
C LYS A 9 -9.25 -5.69 14.25
N ASP A 10 -9.44 -5.61 15.57
CA ASP A 10 -8.73 -4.69 16.46
C ASP A 10 -8.72 -3.21 16.01
N GLY A 11 -9.84 -2.74 15.45
CA GLY A 11 -9.98 -1.37 14.92
C GLY A 11 -9.55 -1.21 13.47
N PHE A 12 -8.87 -2.19 12.89
CA PHE A 12 -8.43 -2.17 11.50
C PHE A 12 -9.43 -2.87 10.58
N ILE A 13 -9.44 -2.43 9.32
CA ILE A 13 -10.15 -3.09 8.22
C ILE A 13 -9.15 -3.50 7.13
N ILE A 14 -9.46 -4.57 6.40
CA ILE A 14 -8.75 -4.93 5.16
C ILE A 14 -9.71 -4.85 3.98
N ARG A 15 -9.26 -4.22 2.89
CA ARG A 15 -10.02 -4.07 1.64
C ARG A 15 -9.08 -4.03 0.44
N LEU A 16 -9.63 -4.23 -0.77
CA LEU A 16 -8.88 -3.97 -2.00
C LEU A 16 -8.42 -2.50 -2.07
N ALA A 17 -7.22 -2.33 -2.59
CA ALA A 17 -6.64 -1.04 -2.93
C ALA A 17 -7.44 -0.36 -4.06
N LYS A 18 -7.49 0.97 -4.03
CA LYS A 18 -8.09 1.81 -5.07
C LYS A 18 -7.09 2.84 -5.55
N ALA A 19 -7.23 3.33 -6.77
CA ALA A 19 -6.34 4.35 -7.35
C ALA A 19 -6.21 5.60 -6.45
N GLU A 20 -7.31 5.98 -5.77
CA GLU A 20 -7.38 7.10 -4.82
C GLU A 20 -6.41 6.94 -3.63
N ASP A 21 -6.05 5.72 -3.28
CA ASP A 21 -5.16 5.43 -2.14
C ASP A 21 -3.69 5.71 -2.44
N ALA A 22 -3.30 5.86 -3.72
CA ALA A 22 -1.90 5.92 -4.13
C ALA A 22 -1.11 7.04 -3.43
N ALA A 23 -1.74 8.21 -3.24
CA ALA A 23 -1.10 9.32 -2.53
C ALA A 23 -0.86 8.98 -1.05
N ALA A 24 -1.88 8.47 -0.35
CA ALA A 24 -1.75 8.07 1.05
C ALA A 24 -0.75 6.92 1.23
N TYR A 25 -0.74 5.97 0.29
CA TYR A 25 0.19 4.85 0.28
C TYR A 25 1.65 5.32 0.29
N TYR A 26 2.00 6.32 -0.53
CA TYR A 26 3.33 6.92 -0.49
C TYR A 26 3.58 7.72 0.80
N GLU A 27 2.72 8.68 1.13
CA GLU A 27 2.98 9.62 2.24
C GLU A 27 3.05 8.90 3.60
N GLN A 28 2.31 7.81 3.80
CA GLN A 28 2.27 7.10 5.08
C GLN A 28 3.32 6.00 5.22
N ASN A 29 3.79 5.39 4.11
CA ASN A 29 4.66 4.20 4.18
C ASN A 29 6.09 4.44 3.66
N TYR A 30 6.28 5.44 2.79
CA TYR A 30 7.55 5.68 2.10
C TYR A 30 8.16 7.06 2.38
N ARG A 31 7.48 7.93 3.14
CA ARG A 31 7.93 9.29 3.44
C ARG A 31 7.94 9.64 4.95
N PRO A 32 9.02 9.28 5.68
CA PRO A 32 10.15 8.47 5.24
C PRO A 32 9.83 6.98 5.31
N LEU A 33 10.48 6.19 4.45
CA LEU A 33 10.46 4.74 4.56
C LEU A 33 11.13 4.32 5.88
N ASP A 34 10.51 3.38 6.59
CA ASP A 34 11.07 2.80 7.80
C ASP A 34 12.38 2.05 7.47
N LYS A 35 13.46 2.38 8.20
CA LYS A 35 14.79 1.82 7.96
C LYS A 35 14.85 0.32 8.24
N GLU A 36 14.10 -0.14 9.22
CA GLU A 36 14.05 -1.56 9.57
C GLU A 36 13.26 -2.33 8.52
N ALA A 37 12.18 -1.76 7.99
CA ALA A 37 11.48 -2.33 6.82
C ALA A 37 12.41 -2.46 5.61
N ALA A 38 13.21 -1.42 5.30
CA ALA A 38 14.20 -1.47 4.23
C ALA A 38 15.26 -2.56 4.47
N ARG A 39 15.77 -2.68 5.71
CA ARG A 39 16.75 -3.69 6.11
C ARG A 39 16.21 -5.12 5.99
N LEU A 40 14.98 -5.35 6.48
CA LEU A 40 14.34 -6.67 6.50
C LEU A 40 13.93 -7.15 5.11
N THR A 41 13.61 -6.23 4.19
CA THR A 41 13.20 -6.55 2.82
C THR A 41 14.34 -6.48 1.81
N GLY A 42 15.48 -5.89 2.16
CA GLY A 42 16.60 -5.67 1.25
C GLY A 42 16.32 -4.66 0.14
N CYS A 43 15.28 -3.83 0.29
CA CYS A 43 14.90 -2.84 -0.70
C CYS A 43 15.74 -1.54 -0.58
N LYS A 44 15.51 -0.59 -1.50
CA LYS A 44 16.13 0.75 -1.42
C LYS A 44 15.71 1.44 -0.12
N THR A 45 16.60 2.27 0.43
CA THR A 45 16.31 3.04 1.67
C THR A 45 15.40 4.26 1.44
N SER A 46 15.13 4.61 0.19
CA SER A 46 14.24 5.72 -0.20
C SER A 46 13.69 5.49 -1.60
N PHE A 47 12.47 5.95 -1.83
CA PHE A 47 11.80 5.95 -3.12
C PHE A 47 11.23 7.33 -3.41
N THR A 48 11.13 7.72 -4.67
CA THR A 48 10.38 8.92 -5.05
C THR A 48 8.87 8.64 -4.99
N LYS A 49 8.09 9.73 -4.95
CA LYS A 49 6.63 9.62 -5.02
C LYS A 49 6.19 8.93 -6.29
N GLU A 50 6.80 9.30 -7.41
CA GLU A 50 6.50 8.77 -8.75
C GLU A 50 6.81 7.28 -8.86
N GLU A 51 7.94 6.81 -8.30
CA GLU A 51 8.28 5.37 -8.26
C GLU A 51 7.18 4.59 -7.55
N VAL A 52 6.77 5.04 -6.36
CA VAL A 52 5.79 4.34 -5.52
C VAL A 52 4.39 4.39 -6.12
N THR A 53 3.93 5.56 -6.59
CA THR A 53 2.59 5.68 -7.17
C THR A 53 2.46 4.95 -8.50
N SER A 54 3.52 4.91 -9.32
CA SER A 54 3.50 4.16 -10.59
C SER A 54 3.42 2.66 -10.31
N PHE A 55 4.24 2.15 -9.39
CA PHE A 55 4.15 0.76 -8.96
C PHE A 55 2.77 0.42 -8.41
N PHE A 56 2.21 1.28 -7.56
CA PHE A 56 0.90 1.07 -6.96
C PHE A 56 -0.21 0.94 -8.00
N LEU A 57 -0.27 1.87 -8.97
CA LEU A 57 -1.29 1.87 -10.01
C LEU A 57 -1.16 0.65 -10.94
N GLN A 58 0.07 0.31 -11.35
CA GLN A 58 0.32 -0.91 -12.12
C GLN A 58 -0.09 -2.18 -11.36
N SER A 59 0.00 -2.16 -10.03
CA SER A 59 -0.41 -3.29 -9.19
C SER A 59 -1.93 -3.49 -9.11
N LEU A 60 -2.73 -2.48 -9.47
CA LEU A 60 -4.18 -2.60 -9.53
C LEU A 60 -4.67 -3.25 -10.83
N GLU A 61 -3.86 -3.20 -11.89
CA GLU A 61 -4.17 -3.71 -13.22
C GLU A 61 -3.55 -5.10 -13.48
N ASP A 62 -2.84 -5.64 -12.49
CA ASP A 62 -2.07 -6.88 -12.63
C ASP A 62 -2.95 -8.09 -12.26
N ASP A 63 -3.29 -8.91 -13.25
CA ASP A 63 -4.18 -10.06 -13.09
C ASP A 63 -3.56 -11.19 -12.24
N ASP A 64 -2.24 -11.20 -12.04
CA ASP A 64 -1.54 -12.24 -11.27
C ASP A 64 -1.45 -11.93 -9.77
N ARG A 65 -1.95 -10.77 -9.32
CA ARG A 65 -1.93 -10.37 -7.91
C ARG A 65 -3.15 -9.57 -7.48
N TYR A 66 -3.47 -9.68 -6.20
CA TYR A 66 -4.41 -8.77 -5.55
C TYR A 66 -3.68 -7.86 -4.58
N PHE A 67 -4.03 -6.58 -4.62
CA PHE A 67 -3.47 -5.60 -3.71
C PHE A 67 -4.48 -5.18 -2.66
N PHE A 68 -4.20 -5.52 -1.40
CA PHE A 68 -5.04 -5.21 -0.26
C PHE A 68 -4.36 -4.19 0.63
N LEU A 69 -5.15 -3.29 1.19
CA LEU A 69 -4.70 -2.32 2.18
C LEU A 69 -5.34 -2.60 3.53
N MET A 70 -4.53 -2.43 4.58
CA MET A 70 -5.00 -2.41 5.96
C MET A 70 -5.16 -0.95 6.37
N ILE A 71 -6.36 -0.57 6.80
CA ILE A 71 -6.73 0.81 7.15
C ILE A 71 -7.16 0.83 8.62
N ALA A 72 -6.68 1.84 9.35
CA ALA A 72 -7.02 2.12 10.75
C ALA A 72 -8.11 3.21 10.85
#